data_AF-A0A137NXI0-F1
#
_entry.id   AF-A0A137NXI0-F1
#
_cell.length_a   1.000
_cell.length_b   1.000
_cell.length_c   1.000
_cell.angle_alpha   90.00
_cell.angle_beta   90.00
_cell.angle_gamma   90.00
#
_symmetry.space_group_name_H-M   'P 1'
#
loop_
_entity.id
_entity.type
_entity.pdbx_description
1 polymer ?
#
loop_
_entity_poly.entity_id
_entity_poly.type
_entity_poly.pdbx_seq_one_letter_code
_entity_poly.pdbx_strand_id
1 'polypeptide(L)' 'MKITWLNNDASTLMAHMPCDRCRQKRIRCDRDLNQCNHCEKHDAKCTYNYELKKRGPKTKIDHDLIELEKILNLNQNSK' A
#
# COMPACT_ATOMS: atom_id res chain seq x y z
N MET A 1 -11.07 -20.17 1.46
CA MET A 1 -9.72 -20.69 1.74
C MET A 1 -8.83 -19.54 2.18
N LYS A 2 -8.54 -19.41 3.48
CA LYS A 2 -7.61 -18.42 4.04
C LYS A 2 -6.28 -19.13 4.25
N ILE A 3 -5.28 -18.81 3.45
CA ILE A 3 -3.92 -19.32 3.66
C ILE A 3 -3.30 -18.43 4.73
N THR A 4 -3.27 -18.89 5.97
CA THR A 4 -2.52 -18.23 7.04
C THR A 4 -1.11 -18.80 7.07
N TRP A 5 -0.15 -18.03 6.59
CA TRP A 5 1.27 -18.29 6.77
C TRP A 5 1.63 -17.96 8.21
N LEU A 6 1.50 -18.93 9.10
CA LEU A 6 2.15 -18.89 10.42
C LEU A 6 3.60 -19.32 10.21
N ASN A 7 4.48 -18.36 10.00
CA ASN A 7 5.92 -18.60 10.11
C ASN A 7 6.44 -17.84 11.33
N ASN A 8 6.78 -18.63 12.33
CA ASN A 8 7.46 -18.28 13.56
C ASN A 8 8.96 -18.34 13.28
N ASP A 9 9.58 -17.19 13.00
CA ASP A 9 11.03 -17.04 12.97
C ASP A 9 11.40 -15.76 13.72
N ALA A 10 11.51 -15.90 15.05
CA ALA A 10 12.08 -14.90 15.92
C ALA A 10 13.60 -14.85 15.74
N SER A 11 14.07 -14.19 14.68
CA SER A 11 15.46 -13.72 14.59
C SER A 11 15.56 -12.53 13.65
N THR A 12 15.72 -11.35 14.24
CA THR A 12 15.78 -10.00 13.63
C THR A 12 14.42 -9.38 13.34
N LEU A 13 14.15 -8.23 13.97
CA LEU A 13 13.00 -7.36 13.76
C LEU A 13 13.03 -6.70 12.36
N MET A 14 13.01 -7.52 11.30
CA MET A 14 13.05 -7.06 9.92
C MET A 14 11.68 -7.17 9.26
N ALA A 15 11.29 -6.13 8.55
CA ALA A 15 10.13 -6.12 7.70
C ALA A 15 10.38 -7.00 6.46
N HIS A 16 9.37 -7.78 6.07
CA HIS A 16 9.41 -8.58 4.84
C HIS A 16 9.55 -7.70 3.57
N MET A 17 9.14 -6.44 3.63
CA MET A 17 9.10 -5.50 2.50
C MET A 17 9.87 -4.21 2.81
N PRO A 18 10.33 -3.48 1.77
CA PRO A 18 10.87 -2.13 1.95
C PRO A 18 9.81 -1.18 2.54
N CYS A 19 10.27 -0.18 3.31
CA CYS A 19 9.39 0.89 3.77
C CYS A 19 8.83 1.71 2.60
N ASP A 20 7.75 2.46 2.86
CA ASP A 20 7.02 3.21 1.84
C ASP A 20 7.92 4.19 1.08
N ARG A 21 8.83 4.87 1.79
CA ARG A 21 9.74 5.86 1.22
C ARG A 21 10.80 5.21 0.32
N CYS A 22 11.44 4.14 0.79
CA CYS A 22 12.42 3.42 -0.02
C CYS A 22 11.77 2.75 -1.23
N ARG A 23 10.54 2.25 -1.08
CA ARG A 23 9.74 1.72 -2.19
C ARG A 23 9.41 2.79 -3.22
N GLN A 24 8.95 3.97 -2.79
CA GLN A 24 8.62 5.09 -3.67
C GLN A 24 9.86 5.58 -4.44
N LYS A 25 11.00 5.70 -3.76
CA LYS A 25 12.27 6.12 -4.36
C LYS A 25 12.99 5.02 -5.15
N ARG A 26 12.51 3.77 -5.08
CA ARG A 26 13.12 2.59 -5.73
C ARG A 26 14.59 2.39 -5.32
N ILE A 27 14.89 2.56 -4.04
CA ILE A 27 16.23 2.37 -3.45
C ILE A 27 16.26 1.16 -2.51
N ARG A 28 17.47 0.68 -2.18
CA ARG A 28 17.66 -0.42 -1.22
C ARG A 28 17.21 0.03 0.18
N CYS A 29 16.43 -0.82 0.85
CA CYS A 29 15.99 -0.63 2.23
C CYS A 29 16.61 -1.71 3.11
N ASP A 30 17.10 -1.31 4.28
CA ASP A 30 17.64 -2.21 5.31
C ASP A 30 16.53 -3.01 6.01
N ARG A 31 15.27 -2.53 5.94
CA ARG A 31 14.06 -3.19 6.43
C ARG A 31 13.96 -3.32 7.96
N ASP A 32 14.67 -2.49 8.72
CA ASP A 32 14.46 -2.43 10.18
C ASP A 32 13.05 -1.93 10.53
N LEU A 33 12.36 -2.63 11.44
CA LEU A 33 10.97 -2.33 11.80
C LEU A 33 10.79 -0.95 12.46
N ASN A 34 11.80 -0.48 13.19
CA ASN A 34 11.77 0.85 13.81
C ASN A 34 12.04 1.95 12.78
N GLN A 35 13.25 1.96 12.21
CA GLN A 35 13.72 3.02 11.33
C GLN A 35 14.80 2.45 10.40
N CYS A 36 14.61 2.62 9.08
CA CYS A 36 15.61 2.22 8.10
C CYS A 36 16.79 3.22 8.08
N ASN A 37 18.03 2.77 7.80
CA ASN A 37 19.21 3.66 7.79
C ASN A 37 19.04 4.85 6.82
N HIS A 38 18.43 4.63 5.64
CA HIS A 38 18.10 5.73 4.72
C HIS A 38 17.08 6.71 5.30
N CYS A 39 16.11 6.23 6.08
CA CYS A 39 15.08 7.03 6.69
C CYS A 39 15.68 7.89 7.81
N GLU A 40 16.53 7.27 8.63
CA GLU A 40 17.30 7.90 9.71
C GLU A 40 18.20 9.02 9.19
N LYS A 41 19.02 8.75 8.17
CA LYS A 41 19.93 9.75 7.57
C LYS A 41 19.23 10.98 6.98
N HIS A 42 17.95 10.86 6.67
CA HIS A 42 17.16 11.93 6.05
C HIS A 42 16.13 12.53 7.03
N ASP A 43 16.19 12.16 8.32
CA ASP A 43 15.21 12.52 9.35
C ASP A 43 13.75 12.36 8.86
N ALA A 44 13.52 11.31 8.07
CA ALA A 44 12.24 11.04 7.44
C ALA A 44 11.51 9.92 8.18
N LYS A 45 10.19 10.07 8.32
CA LYS A 45 9.35 9.05 8.94
C LYS A 45 9.41 7.74 8.15
N CYS A 46 9.88 6.67 8.79
CA CYS A 46 9.80 5.32 8.25
C CYS A 46 8.40 4.77 8.49
N THR A 47 7.66 4.45 7.42
CA THR A 47 6.35 3.81 7.51
C THR A 47 6.32 2.55 6.66
N TYR A 48 5.54 1.56 7.12
CA TYR A 48 5.29 0.30 6.43
C TYR A 48 3.78 0.13 6.18
N ASN A 49 3.10 1.22 5.78
CA ASN A 49 1.66 1.22 5.53
C ASN A 49 1.38 0.73 4.11
N TYR A 50 1.44 -0.59 3.94
CA TYR A 50 1.32 -1.21 2.64
C TYR A 50 -0.15 -1.39 2.23
N GLU A 51 -0.79 -0.32 1.79
CA GLU A 51 -2.12 -0.40 1.18
C GLU A 51 -1.99 -0.86 -0.29
N LEU A 52 -2.22 -2.15 -0.51
CA LEU A 52 -2.38 -2.70 -1.85
C LEU A 52 -3.64 -2.09 -2.48
N LYS A 53 -3.46 -1.04 -3.28
CA LYS A 53 -4.54 -0.56 -4.15
C LYS A 53 -4.98 -1.72 -5.03
N LYS A 54 -6.27 -2.06 -4.97
CA LYS A 54 -6.86 -2.99 -5.91
C LYS A 54 -6.60 -2.45 -7.31
N ARG A 55 -6.24 -3.35 -8.24
CA ARG A 55 -6.15 -2.98 -9.67
C ARG A 55 -7.49 -2.35 -10.09
N GLY A 56 -7.46 -1.52 -11.11
CA GLY A 56 -8.67 -0.90 -11.67
C GLY A 56 -9.77 -1.92 -12.01
N PRO A 57 -10.97 -1.45 -12.40
CA PRO A 57 -12.09 -2.33 -12.72
C PRO A 57 -11.64 -3.51 -13.60
N LYS A 58 -12.01 -4.72 -13.18
CA LYS A 58 -11.47 -5.95 -13.79
C LYS A 58 -12.05 -6.18 -15.18
N THR A 59 -13.25 -5.65 -15.43
CA THR A 59 -13.99 -5.79 -16.67
C THR A 59 -14.48 -4.44 -17.18
N LYS A 60 -14.86 -4.39 -18.47
CA LYS A 60 -15.50 -3.21 -19.06
C LYS A 60 -16.80 -2.85 -18.32
N ILE A 61 -17.58 -3.87 -17.93
CA ILE A 61 -18.83 -3.70 -17.18
C ILE A 61 -18.56 -3.01 -15.84
N ASP A 62 -17.53 -3.44 -15.10
CA ASP A 62 -17.16 -2.79 -13.83
C ASP A 62 -16.78 -1.32 -14.03
N HIS A 63 -16.12 -1.00 -15.14
CA HIS A 63 -15.76 0.38 -15.46
C HIS A 63 -17.01 1.21 -15.73
N ASP A 64 -17.91 0.71 -16.58
CA ASP A 64 -19.16 1.38 -16.95
C ASP A 64 -20.05 1.60 -15.72
N LEU A 65 -20.13 0.61 -14.82
CA LEU A 65 -20.86 0.73 -13.54
C LEU A 65 -20.30 1.85 -12.66
N ILE A 66 -18.97 1.93 -12.52
CA ILE A 66 -18.32 2.99 -11.75
C ILE A 66 -18.58 4.38 -12.38
N GLU A 67 -18.60 4.46 -13.70
CA GLU A 67 -18.87 5.70 -14.41
C GLU A 67 -20.32 6.16 -14.24
N LEU A 68 -21.28 5.23 -14.33
CA LEU A 68 -22.69 5.49 -14.07
C LEU A 68 -22.93 5.98 -12.63
N GLU A 69 -22.30 5.35 -11.63
CA GLU A 69 -22.39 5.77 -10.23
C GLU A 69 -21.90 7.22 -10.02
N LYS A 70 -20.79 7.62 -10.67
CA LYS A 70 -20.28 8.99 -10.58
C LYS A 70 -21.27 10.01 -11.13
N ILE A 71 -21.90 9.72 -12.27
CA ILE A 71 -22.88 10.61 -12.91
C ILE A 71 -24.11 10.79 -11.99
N LEU A 72 -24.61 9.70 -11.40
CA LEU A 72 -25.75 9.77 -10.49
C LEU A 72 -25.46 10.64 -9.25
N ASN A 73 -24.27 10.50 -8.66
CA ASN A 73 -23.86 11.28 -7.50
C ASN A 73 -23.72 12.78 -7.80
N LEU A 74 -23.24 13.16 -8.99
CA LEU A 74 -23.17 14.57 -9.40
C LEU A 74 -24.56 15.21 -9.52
N ASN A 75 -25.52 14.46 -10.04
CA ASN A 75 -26.90 14.93 -10.20
C ASN A 75 -27.62 15.10 -8.86
N GLN A 76 -27.30 14.27 -7.87
CA GLN A 76 -27.86 14.37 -6.52
C GLN A 76 -27.29 15.56 -5.74
N ASN A 77 -26.06 15.97 -6.01
CA ASN A 77 -25.43 17.15 -5.38
C ASN A 77 -25.79 18.48 -6.06
N SER A 78 -26.49 18.44 -7.20
CA SER A 78 -26.93 19.63 -7.95
C SER A 78 -28.40 19.99 -7.74
N LYS A 79 -29.13 19.22 -6.90
CA LYS A 79 -30.49 19.50 -6.43
C LYS A 79 -30.45 19.87 -4.96
#